data_AF-A0A6A0IP49-F1
#
_entry.id   AF-A0A6A0IP49-F1
#
_cell.length_a   1.000
_cell.length_b   1.000
_cell.length_c   1.000
_cell.angle_alpha   90.00
_cell.angle_beta   90.00
_cell.angle_gamma   90.00
#
_symmetry.space_group_name_H-M   'P 1'
#
loop_
_entity.id
_entity.type
_entity.pdbx_description
1 polymer ?
#
loop_
_entity_poly.entity_id
_entity_poly.type
_entity_poly.pdbx_seq_one_letter_code
_entity_poly.pdbx_strand_id
1 'polypeptide(L)'
;MKNLFLLPAAAIVAALLASGPGTTPAPAPGGASLEKATKLLLDERSTDADRRAGLLALLDAVSEAAPSSGVPGEWPRQVARARTLLAGGATPDGEPGGLLREAYRAVNGGAEFRFPELARKPGEVVDLVRKRMQEASEALGASRPAVGVRRMLEAVLLVVTPVEA
;
A
#
# COMPACT_ATOMS: atom_id res chain seq x y z
N MET A 1 -34.14 -61.40 -7.18
CA MET A 1 -32.86 -61.62 -7.88
C MET A 1 -32.32 -60.26 -8.34
N LYS A 2 -31.07 -59.97 -7.96
CA LYS A 2 -30.05 -59.08 -8.57
C LYS A 2 -30.36 -57.60 -8.90
N ASN A 3 -29.54 -56.77 -8.24
CA ASN A 3 -29.20 -55.36 -8.42
C ASN A 3 -28.75 -54.93 -9.83
N LEU A 4 -28.96 -53.65 -10.18
CA LEU A 4 -27.93 -52.67 -10.64
C LEU A 4 -28.60 -51.27 -10.83
N PHE A 5 -28.49 -50.34 -9.88
CA PHE A 5 -27.58 -49.16 -9.85
C PHE A 5 -27.70 -48.13 -10.99
N LEU A 6 -28.19 -46.93 -10.66
CA LEU A 6 -27.43 -45.68 -10.80
C LEU A 6 -28.02 -44.57 -9.88
N LEU A 7 -27.11 -43.90 -9.19
CA LEU A 7 -27.27 -43.02 -8.02
C LEU A 7 -27.70 -41.57 -8.39
N PRO A 8 -28.16 -40.78 -7.38
CA PRO A 8 -28.71 -39.43 -7.55
C PRO A 8 -27.63 -38.34 -7.62
N ALA A 9 -27.91 -37.24 -8.33
CA ALA A 9 -27.12 -36.02 -8.25
C ALA A 9 -27.59 -35.18 -7.05
N ALA A 10 -27.12 -35.54 -5.86
CA ALA A 10 -27.06 -34.66 -4.70
C ALA A 10 -25.61 -34.62 -4.22
N ALA A 11 -24.92 -33.50 -4.42
CA ALA A 11 -23.74 -33.08 -3.65
C ALA A 11 -23.10 -31.83 -4.29
N ILE A 12 -22.64 -30.78 -3.62
CA ILE A 12 -22.58 -30.37 -2.21
C ILE A 12 -22.34 -28.84 -2.34
N VAL A 13 -23.28 -28.00 -1.94
CA VAL A 13 -22.99 -26.61 -1.55
C VAL A 13 -22.88 -26.64 -0.03
N ALA A 14 -21.71 -27.05 0.46
CA ALA A 14 -21.38 -27.02 1.88
C ALA A 14 -20.01 -26.36 2.05
N ALA A 15 -20.03 -25.04 2.21
CA ALA A 15 -19.02 -24.31 2.97
C ALA A 15 -19.55 -22.90 3.29
N LEU A 16 -20.75 -22.81 3.88
CA LEU A 16 -21.27 -21.55 4.40
C LEU A 16 -22.04 -21.74 5.72
N LEU A 17 -21.52 -22.57 6.62
CA LEU A 17 -21.98 -22.66 8.01
C LEU A 17 -20.80 -22.96 8.93
N ALA A 18 -19.96 -21.95 9.15
CA ALA A 18 -19.11 -21.84 10.32
C ALA A 18 -19.22 -20.40 10.84
N SER A 19 -20.42 -20.03 11.29
CA SER A 19 -20.66 -18.85 12.10
C SER A 19 -20.09 -19.08 13.50
N GLY A 20 -18.78 -18.89 13.63
CA GLY A 20 -18.18 -18.51 14.92
C GLY A 20 -18.50 -17.03 15.22
N PRO A 21 -18.39 -16.58 16.48
CA PRO A 21 -18.60 -15.17 16.83
C PRO A 21 -17.72 -14.30 15.93
N GLY A 22 -18.37 -13.30 15.31
CA GLY A 22 -17.82 -12.45 14.26
C GLY A 22 -16.39 -12.01 14.55
N THR A 23 -15.45 -12.78 14.02
CA THR A 23 -14.07 -12.35 13.94
C THR A 23 -14.08 -11.42 12.74
N THR A 24 -14.15 -10.11 13.00
CA THR A 24 -13.81 -9.11 11.99
C THR A 24 -12.55 -9.64 11.29
N PRO A 25 -12.56 -9.82 9.96
CA PRO A 25 -11.39 -10.31 9.25
C PRO A 25 -10.19 -9.50 9.73
N ALA A 26 -9.15 -10.20 10.19
CA ALA A 26 -7.99 -9.54 10.77
C ALA A 26 -7.52 -8.46 9.78
N PRO A 27 -7.27 -7.23 10.24
CA PRO A 27 -6.89 -6.14 9.35
C PRO A 27 -5.66 -6.57 8.54
N ALA A 28 -5.71 -6.33 7.23
CA ALA A 28 -4.60 -6.65 6.35
C ALA A 28 -3.31 -5.99 6.88
N PRO A 29 -2.14 -6.65 6.80
CA PRO A 29 -0.87 -6.05 7.19
C PRO A 29 -0.67 -4.69 6.48
N GLY A 30 -0.32 -3.64 7.23
CA GLY A 30 -0.22 -2.27 6.71
C GLY A 30 -1.54 -1.48 6.70
N GLY A 31 -2.69 -2.11 6.93
CA GLY A 31 -4.01 -1.47 6.81
C GLY A 31 -4.24 -0.31 7.78
N ALA A 32 -3.91 -0.50 9.07
CA ALA A 32 -4.07 0.55 10.08
C ALA A 32 -3.13 1.74 9.86
N SER A 33 -1.87 1.46 9.50
CA SER A 33 -0.87 2.48 9.16
C SER A 33 -1.24 3.24 7.89
N LEU A 34 -1.81 2.55 6.88
CA LEU A 34 -2.33 3.17 5.66
C LEU A 34 -3.53 4.07 5.94
N GLU A 35 -4.47 3.64 6.80
CA GLU A 35 -5.62 4.46 7.22
C GLU A 35 -5.15 5.72 7.93
N LYS A 36 -4.22 5.58 8.89
CA LYS A 36 -3.61 6.72 9.59
C LYS A 36 -2.92 7.67 8.62
N ALA A 37 -2.13 7.15 7.69
CA ALA A 37 -1.49 7.96 6.66
C ALA A 37 -2.50 8.73 5.82
N THR A 38 -3.59 8.06 5.41
CA THR A 38 -4.65 8.66 4.59
C THR A 38 -5.28 9.83 5.32
N LYS A 39 -5.62 9.65 6.61
CA LYS A 39 -6.21 10.68 7.45
C LYS A 39 -5.29 11.90 7.59
N LEU A 40 -3.99 11.68 7.80
CA LEU A 40 -3.03 12.76 8.05
C LEU A 40 -2.58 13.47 6.77
N LEU A 41 -2.43 12.77 5.65
CA LEU A 41 -1.96 13.36 4.39
C LEU A 41 -3.06 14.09 3.63
N LEU A 42 -4.32 13.68 3.77
CA LEU A 42 -5.42 14.13 2.93
C LEU A 42 -6.45 15.01 3.65
N ASP A 43 -6.25 15.31 4.94
CA ASP A 43 -7.04 16.31 5.65
C ASP A 43 -6.53 17.71 5.29
N GLU A 44 -7.44 18.57 4.84
CA GLU A 44 -7.14 19.95 4.45
C GLU A 44 -6.61 20.78 5.62
N ARG A 45 -6.89 20.38 6.86
CA ARG A 45 -6.45 21.05 8.09
C ARG A 45 -5.10 20.55 8.60
N SER A 46 -4.47 19.60 7.92
CA SER A 46 -3.21 19.01 8.35
C SER A 46 -2.06 20.01 8.34
N THR A 47 -1.38 20.09 9.47
CA THR A 47 -0.12 20.84 9.62
C THR A 47 1.05 20.13 8.93
N ASP A 48 2.19 20.79 8.80
CA ASP A 48 3.41 20.14 8.28
C ASP A 48 3.87 18.96 9.15
N ALA A 49 3.65 19.06 10.47
CA ALA A 49 3.93 17.96 11.39
C ALA A 49 3.00 16.76 11.13
N ASP A 50 1.71 17.01 10.88
CA ASP A 50 0.73 15.97 10.52
C ASP A 50 1.09 15.33 9.19
N ARG A 51 1.44 16.13 8.17
CA ARG A 51 1.86 15.63 6.85
C ARG A 51 3.11 14.76 6.96
N ARG A 52 4.09 15.17 7.78
CA ARG A 52 5.28 14.35 8.07
C ARG A 52 4.91 13.05 8.77
N ALA A 53 4.06 13.11 9.80
CA ALA A 53 3.60 11.92 10.50
C ALA A 53 2.80 10.98 9.58
N GLY A 54 2.03 11.54 8.64
CA GLY A 54 1.31 10.80 7.60
C GLY A 54 2.24 10.10 6.61
N LEU A 55 3.30 10.79 6.16
CA LEU A 55 4.34 10.20 5.30
C LEU A 55 5.04 9.03 6.02
N LEU A 56 5.42 9.21 7.29
CA LEU A 56 6.05 8.14 8.08
C LEU A 56 5.10 6.95 8.28
N ALA A 57 3.81 7.21 8.56
CA ALA A 57 2.80 6.16 8.66
C ALA A 57 2.62 5.41 7.34
N LEU A 58 2.74 6.08 6.19
CA LEU A 58 2.68 5.43 4.88
C LEU A 58 3.88 4.51 4.65
N LEU A 59 5.08 4.92 5.06
CA LEU A 59 6.29 4.07 5.00
C LEU A 59 6.22 2.88 5.96
N ASP A 60 5.59 3.08 7.13
CA ASP A 60 5.30 2.00 8.08
C ASP A 60 4.33 0.99 7.45
N ALA A 61 3.27 1.46 6.79
CA ALA A 61 2.34 0.60 6.06
C ALA A 61 3.01 -0.22 4.95
N VAL A 62 3.93 0.37 4.20
CA VAL A 62 4.75 -0.34 3.19
C VAL A 62 5.59 -1.43 3.84
N SER A 63 6.24 -1.12 4.96
CA SER A 63 7.12 -2.06 5.68
C SER A 63 6.33 -3.22 6.29
N GLU A 64 5.15 -2.96 6.85
CA GLU A 64 4.24 -3.97 7.40
C GLU A 64 3.69 -4.91 6.32
N ALA A 65 3.39 -4.40 5.13
CA ALA A 65 2.90 -5.20 4.00
C ALA A 65 4.03 -5.97 3.28
N ALA A 66 5.30 -5.63 3.53
CA ALA A 66 6.44 -6.18 2.80
C ALA A 66 6.58 -7.71 2.87
N PRO A 67 6.47 -8.35 4.06
CA PRO A 67 6.61 -9.81 4.16
C PRO A 67 5.55 -10.56 3.35
N SER A 68 4.35 -10.00 3.25
CA SER A 68 3.24 -10.61 2.50
C SER A 68 3.31 -10.33 1.00
N SER A 69 4.07 -9.34 0.55
CA SER A 69 4.10 -8.91 -0.86
C SER A 69 4.63 -9.97 -1.83
N GLY A 70 5.49 -10.89 -1.37
CA GLY A 70 6.16 -11.87 -2.22
C GLY A 70 7.18 -11.26 -3.20
N VAL A 71 7.45 -9.95 -3.15
CA VAL A 71 8.44 -9.29 -4.00
C VAL A 71 9.84 -9.48 -3.40
N PRO A 72 10.78 -10.15 -4.10
CA PRO A 72 12.12 -10.34 -3.59
C PRO A 72 12.96 -9.05 -3.68
N GLY A 73 14.03 -8.99 -2.88
CA GLY A 73 15.05 -7.96 -2.97
C GLY A 73 15.22 -7.12 -1.70
N GLU A 74 16.11 -6.15 -1.80
CA GLU A 74 16.54 -5.29 -0.69
C GLU A 74 15.58 -4.12 -0.41
N TRP A 75 14.52 -4.01 -1.21
CA TRP A 75 13.58 -2.88 -1.16
C TRP A 75 12.94 -2.66 0.22
N PRO A 76 12.62 -3.67 1.07
CA PRO A 76 12.08 -3.39 2.40
C PRO A 76 13.11 -2.67 3.28
N ARG A 77 14.41 -3.01 3.15
CA ARG A 77 15.49 -2.33 3.87
C ARG A 77 15.67 -0.89 3.39
N GLN A 78 15.54 -0.65 2.08
CA GLN A 78 15.58 0.70 1.51
C GLN A 78 14.44 1.57 2.07
N VAL A 79 13.22 1.04 2.13
CA VAL A 79 12.06 1.74 2.74
C VAL A 79 12.31 2.02 4.22
N ALA A 80 12.74 1.03 5.00
CA ALA A 80 13.01 1.19 6.42
C ALA A 80 14.12 2.24 6.70
N ARG A 81 15.15 2.28 5.86
CA ARG A 81 16.22 3.28 5.96
C ARG A 81 15.73 4.67 5.58
N ALA A 82 14.99 4.81 4.48
CA ALA A 82 14.38 6.09 4.08
C ALA A 82 13.47 6.64 5.20
N ARG A 83 12.65 5.76 5.79
CA ARG A 83 11.78 6.09 6.94
C ARG A 83 12.57 6.60 8.14
N THR A 84 13.67 5.95 8.49
CA THR A 84 14.56 6.40 9.59
C THR A 84 15.17 7.77 9.31
N LEU A 85 15.66 8.01 8.09
CA LEU A 85 16.26 9.29 7.70
C LEU A 85 15.23 10.44 7.72
N LEU A 86 14.03 10.20 7.17
CA LEU A 86 12.94 11.20 7.16
C LEU A 86 12.44 11.51 8.58
N ALA A 87 12.37 10.50 9.46
CA ALA A 87 12.06 10.71 10.86
C ALA A 87 13.14 11.55 11.57
N GLY A 88 14.41 11.38 11.20
CA GLY A 88 15.54 12.18 11.65
C GLY A 88 15.63 13.59 11.04
N GLY A 89 14.70 13.96 10.15
CA GLY A 89 14.64 15.29 9.55
C GLY A 89 15.38 15.47 8.24
N ALA A 90 15.88 14.40 7.62
CA ALA A 90 16.44 14.47 6.28
C ALA A 90 15.39 14.98 5.27
N THR A 91 15.84 15.70 4.25
CA THR A 91 14.97 16.15 3.16
C THR A 91 14.69 15.00 2.18
N PRO A 92 13.50 14.95 1.57
CA PRO A 92 13.16 13.87 0.65
C PRO A 92 13.97 13.89 -0.67
N ASP A 93 14.50 15.05 -1.09
CA ASP A 93 15.27 15.16 -2.34
C ASP A 93 16.66 14.51 -2.29
N GLY A 94 17.14 14.14 -1.09
CA GLY A 94 18.45 13.52 -0.89
C GLY A 94 18.44 11.97 -0.92
N GLU A 95 19.27 11.38 -0.05
CA GLU A 95 19.35 9.92 0.14
C GLU A 95 17.98 9.23 0.33
N PRO A 96 17.02 9.79 1.11
CA PRO A 96 15.72 9.15 1.28
C PRO A 96 14.95 8.97 -0.03
N GLY A 97 14.91 10.00 -0.89
CA GLY A 97 14.23 9.92 -2.18
C GLY A 97 14.89 8.93 -3.13
N GLY A 98 16.23 8.85 -3.11
CA GLY A 98 16.98 7.82 -3.85
C GLY A 98 16.57 6.41 -3.44
N LEU A 99 16.58 6.12 -2.13
CA LEU A 99 16.17 4.83 -1.58
C LEU A 99 14.71 4.48 -1.95
N LEU A 100 13.80 5.45 -1.92
CA LEU A 100 12.39 5.24 -2.25
C LEU A 100 12.18 4.96 -3.74
N ARG A 101 12.94 5.62 -4.63
CA ARG A 101 12.91 5.33 -6.08
C ARG A 101 13.48 3.96 -6.40
N GLU A 102 14.56 3.55 -5.73
CA GLU A 102 15.12 2.21 -5.88
C GLU A 102 14.15 1.13 -5.38
N ALA A 103 13.52 1.35 -4.23
CA ALA A 103 12.52 0.45 -3.69
C ALA A 103 11.32 0.31 -4.63
N TYR A 104 10.84 1.44 -5.17
CA TYR A 104 9.79 1.44 -6.18
C TYR A 104 10.18 0.65 -7.42
N ARG A 105 11.39 0.88 -7.95
CA ARG A 105 11.90 0.16 -9.12
C ARG A 105 11.90 -1.36 -8.89
N ALA A 106 12.30 -1.80 -7.70
CA ALA A 106 12.30 -3.23 -7.36
C ALA A 106 10.88 -3.83 -7.35
N VAL A 107 9.90 -3.16 -6.74
CA VAL A 107 8.51 -3.65 -6.68
C VAL A 107 7.75 -3.48 -7.99
N ASN A 108 8.26 -2.65 -8.90
CA ASN A 108 7.65 -2.36 -10.19
C ASN A 108 8.37 -3.04 -11.37
N GLY A 109 9.02 -4.19 -11.12
CA GLY A 109 9.62 -5.00 -12.19
C GLY A 109 10.76 -4.31 -12.94
N GLY A 110 11.49 -3.41 -12.28
CA GLY A 110 12.61 -2.68 -12.87
C GLY A 110 12.23 -1.33 -13.50
N ALA A 111 10.94 -1.01 -13.62
CA ALA A 111 10.50 0.24 -14.22
C ALA A 111 10.60 1.42 -13.22
N GLU A 112 11.22 2.50 -13.68
CA GLU A 112 11.37 3.74 -12.91
C GLU A 112 10.04 4.44 -12.68
N PHE A 113 9.97 5.20 -11.60
CA PHE A 113 8.83 6.06 -11.33
C PHE A 113 8.81 7.20 -12.33
N ARG A 114 7.64 7.41 -12.95
CA ARG A 114 7.38 8.57 -13.80
C ARG A 114 6.28 9.39 -13.17
N PHE A 115 6.58 10.67 -12.92
CA PHE A 115 5.60 11.59 -12.40
C PHE A 115 4.47 11.75 -13.44
N PRO A 116 3.18 11.58 -13.05
CA PRO A 116 2.09 11.66 -14.01
C PRO A 116 1.96 13.05 -14.63
N GLU A 117 1.96 13.14 -15.96
CA GLU A 117 1.84 14.43 -16.69
C GLU A 117 0.54 15.19 -16.42
N LEU A 118 -0.48 14.47 -15.94
CA LEU A 118 -1.80 14.97 -15.56
C LEU A 118 -1.79 15.72 -14.22
N ALA A 119 -0.68 15.68 -13.47
CA ALA A 119 -0.57 16.22 -12.12
C ALA A 119 0.26 17.50 -12.08
N ARG A 120 -0.17 18.52 -12.82
CA ARG A 120 0.57 19.79 -12.95
C ARG A 120 0.23 20.76 -11.82
N LYS A 121 -0.88 20.53 -11.11
CA LYS A 121 -1.32 21.36 -9.99
C LYS A 121 -1.24 20.59 -8.67
N PRO A 122 -0.98 21.28 -7.55
CA PRO A 122 -0.96 20.64 -6.23
C PRO A 122 -2.24 19.84 -5.91
N GLY A 123 -3.42 20.34 -6.29
CA GLY A 123 -4.69 19.62 -6.08
C GLY A 123 -4.77 18.29 -6.84
N GLU A 124 -4.24 18.23 -8.07
CA GLU A 124 -4.22 17.01 -8.89
C GLU A 124 -3.29 15.95 -8.29
N VAL A 125 -2.18 16.38 -7.66
CA VAL A 125 -1.29 15.47 -6.92
C VAL A 125 -2.02 14.89 -5.71
N VAL A 126 -2.74 15.70 -4.94
CA VAL A 126 -3.53 15.23 -3.79
C VAL A 126 -4.57 14.20 -4.23
N ASP A 127 -5.27 14.44 -5.33
CA ASP A 127 -6.25 13.49 -5.88
C ASP A 127 -5.60 12.18 -6.32
N LEU A 128 -4.41 12.24 -6.90
CA LEU A 128 -3.65 11.03 -7.26
C LEU A 128 -3.16 10.28 -6.02
N VAL A 129 -2.64 10.97 -5.00
CA VAL A 129 -2.25 10.34 -3.73
C VAL A 129 -3.46 9.63 -3.13
N ARG A 130 -4.61 10.30 -3.05
CA ARG A 130 -5.88 9.71 -2.59
C ARG A 130 -6.24 8.45 -3.36
N LYS A 131 -6.20 8.52 -4.68
CA LYS A 131 -6.49 7.37 -5.56
C LYS A 131 -5.53 6.21 -5.31
N ARG A 132 -4.22 6.47 -5.18
CA ARG A 132 -3.21 5.42 -4.92
C ARG A 132 -3.38 4.78 -3.55
N MET A 133 -3.71 5.55 -2.51
CA MET A 133 -4.01 5.01 -1.18
C MET A 133 -5.27 4.14 -1.18
N GLN A 134 -6.31 4.55 -1.91
CA GLN A 134 -7.51 3.73 -2.09
C GLN A 134 -7.19 2.42 -2.82
N GLU A 135 -6.51 2.48 -3.97
CA GLU A 135 -6.11 1.29 -4.73
C GLU A 135 -5.21 0.35 -3.90
N ALA A 136 -4.35 0.91 -3.04
CA ALA A 136 -3.54 0.14 -2.12
C ALA A 136 -4.39 -0.61 -1.08
N SER A 137 -5.34 0.08 -0.46
CA SER A 137 -6.25 -0.51 0.52
C SER A 137 -7.08 -1.63 -0.09
N GLU A 138 -7.67 -1.40 -1.26
CA GLU A 138 -8.43 -2.41 -2.02
C GLU A 138 -7.57 -3.62 -2.39
N ALA A 139 -6.32 -3.39 -2.79
CA ALA A 139 -5.40 -4.48 -3.12
C ALA A 139 -5.01 -5.31 -1.88
N LEU A 140 -4.76 -4.67 -0.73
CA LEU A 140 -4.47 -5.36 0.52
C LEU A 140 -5.68 -6.18 1.00
N GLY A 141 -6.89 -5.61 0.94
CA GLY A 141 -8.13 -6.29 1.27
C GLY A 141 -8.46 -7.47 0.33
N ALA A 142 -8.07 -7.37 -0.94
CA ALA A 142 -8.22 -8.45 -1.94
C ALA A 142 -7.04 -9.46 -1.94
N SER A 143 -6.20 -9.49 -0.90
CA SER A 143 -5.04 -10.37 -0.80
C SER A 143 -4.06 -10.26 -1.98
N ARG A 144 -3.88 -9.05 -2.53
CA ARG A 144 -2.89 -8.71 -3.57
C ARG A 144 -1.81 -7.75 -3.02
N PRO A 145 -1.03 -8.17 -2.01
CA PRO A 145 -0.11 -7.30 -1.29
C PRO A 145 1.02 -6.72 -2.15
N ALA A 146 1.50 -7.43 -3.19
CA ALA A 146 2.44 -6.86 -4.17
C ALA A 146 1.90 -5.59 -4.84
N VAL A 147 0.63 -5.62 -5.25
CA VAL A 147 -0.04 -4.47 -5.85
C VAL A 147 -0.23 -3.37 -4.81
N GLY A 148 -0.64 -3.73 -3.59
CA GLY A 148 -0.79 -2.80 -2.47
C GLY A 148 0.49 -2.02 -2.18
N VAL A 149 1.60 -2.74 -1.98
CA VAL A 149 2.93 -2.16 -1.74
C VAL A 149 3.34 -1.22 -2.86
N ARG A 150 3.19 -1.64 -4.12
CA ARG A 150 3.52 -0.78 -5.26
C ARG A 150 2.71 0.52 -5.23
N ARG A 151 1.39 0.44 -5.01
CA ARG A 151 0.52 1.63 -4.96
C ARG A 151 0.85 2.55 -3.80
N MET A 152 1.21 2.01 -2.63
CA MET A 152 1.69 2.82 -1.52
C MET A 152 3.00 3.53 -1.85
N LEU A 153 3.96 2.85 -2.49
CA LEU A 153 5.22 3.48 -2.91
C LEU A 153 5.02 4.55 -3.99
N GLU A 154 4.07 4.37 -4.92
CA GLU A 154 3.66 5.44 -5.84
C GLU A 154 3.13 6.67 -5.08
N ALA A 155 2.27 6.46 -4.08
CA ALA A 155 1.74 7.54 -3.24
C ALA A 155 2.86 8.25 -2.48
N VAL A 156 3.82 7.52 -1.91
CA VAL A 156 5.01 8.10 -1.27
C VAL A 156 5.75 9.00 -2.26
N LEU A 157 6.07 8.50 -3.46
CA LEU A 157 6.83 9.24 -4.46
C LEU A 157 6.09 10.47 -4.96
N LEU A 158 4.76 10.44 -5.06
CA LEU A 158 3.95 11.62 -5.36
C LEU A 158 4.03 12.68 -4.24
N VAL A 159 4.05 12.26 -2.97
CA VAL A 159 4.14 13.17 -1.82
C VAL A 159 5.52 13.80 -1.70
N VAL A 160 6.59 13.03 -1.99
CA VAL A 160 7.97 13.50 -1.80
C VAL A 160 8.59 14.15 -3.02
N THR A 161 7.99 14.02 -4.20
CA THR A 161 8.50 14.67 -5.42
C THR A 161 7.93 16.09 -5.50
N PRO A 162 8.77 17.13 -5.53
CA PRO A 162 8.30 18.50 -5.69
C PRO A 162 7.62 18.67 -7.05
N VAL A 163 6.47 19.36 -7.06
CA VAL A 163 5.85 19.87 -8.29
C VAL A 163 6.46 21.25 -8.52
N GLU A 164 7.14 21.44 -9.66
CA GLU A 164 7.51 22.80 -10.08
C GLU A 164 6.23 23.59 -10.33
N ALA A 165 6.00 24.62 -9.52
CA ALA A 165 4.86 25.53 -9.61
C ALA A 165 5.14 26.68 -10.60
#